data_AF-A0A949ZZA1-F1
#
_entry.id   AF-A0A949ZZA1-F1
#
_cell.length_a   1.000
_cell.length_b   1.000
_cell.length_c   1.000
_cell.angle_alpha   90.00
_cell.angle_beta   90.00
_cell.angle_gamma   90.00
#
_symmetry.space_group_name_H-M   'P 1'
#
loop_
_entity.id
_entity.type
_entity.pdbx_description
1 polymer ?
#
loop_
_entity_poly.entity_id
_entity_poly.type
_entity_poly.pdbx_seq_one_letter_code
_entity_poly.pdbx_strand_id
1 'polypeptide(L)'
;MRPRPTAGGARDNANTVAARHVPQMLLVTAGVVLLPLMTSLTLRATGVVSSPWVSVALTVGLSLTASYAGSAYWRKRRGEGELLFSELLIWGWIRRWRQEREVANATGLLELGTSARRARAATLSPERREELLRALAKALERQDVYLNGHSRRVARHATMIARGLGLPNDDVVRIRAAAAVHDVGKLLMPKTILDKPGRLTEAEFDVVKRHPVDGAEMVVPLGDPELTRIVRHHHERLDGAGCDRSRRRRRSSSRRACNGAPERWPRRHRRPPP
;
A
#
# COMPACT_ATOMS: atom_id res chain seq x y z
N MET A 1 17.34 -17.92 -24.38
CA MET A 1 16.69 -16.62 -24.06
C MET A 1 15.20 -16.87 -23.93
N ARG A 2 14.64 -17.01 -22.72
CA ARG A 2 13.19 -17.26 -22.55
C ARG A 2 12.43 -15.94 -22.77
N PRO A 3 11.37 -15.92 -23.59
CA PRO A 3 10.61 -14.70 -23.84
C PRO A 3 10.00 -14.17 -22.54
N ARG A 4 10.11 -12.86 -22.30
CA ARG A 4 9.44 -12.20 -21.16
C ARG A 4 7.93 -12.30 -21.36
N PRO A 5 7.16 -12.70 -20.33
CA PRO A 5 5.71 -12.74 -20.43
C PRO A 5 5.19 -11.31 -20.65
N THR A 6 4.39 -11.14 -21.69
CA THR A 6 3.66 -9.89 -21.96
C THR A 6 2.61 -9.67 -20.87
N ALA A 7 2.26 -8.41 -20.59
CA ALA A 7 1.26 -8.07 -19.56
C ALA A 7 -0.12 -8.71 -19.82
N GLY A 8 -0.42 -9.10 -21.08
CA GLY A 8 -1.58 -9.91 -21.44
C GLY A 8 -1.47 -11.36 -20.94
N GLY A 9 -0.33 -12.02 -21.16
CA GLY A 9 -0.12 -13.41 -20.74
C GLY A 9 -0.13 -13.63 -19.22
N ALA A 10 0.23 -12.62 -18.43
CA ALA A 10 0.11 -12.68 -16.96
C ALA A 10 -1.35 -12.61 -16.48
N ARG A 11 -2.21 -11.83 -17.18
CA ARG A 11 -3.66 -11.76 -16.91
C ARG A 11 -4.36 -13.06 -17.32
N ASP A 12 -3.98 -13.63 -18.46
CA ASP A 12 -4.58 -14.86 -18.98
C ASP A 12 -4.20 -16.08 -18.12
N ASN A 13 -2.96 -16.13 -17.61
CA ASN A 13 -2.52 -17.17 -16.67
C ASN A 13 -3.16 -17.04 -15.28
N ALA A 14 -3.40 -15.82 -14.79
CA ALA A 14 -4.09 -15.60 -13.52
C ALA A 14 -5.58 -15.96 -13.60
N ASN A 15 -6.24 -15.62 -14.71
CA ASN A 15 -7.64 -15.97 -14.96
C ASN A 15 -7.83 -17.49 -15.10
N THR A 16 -6.89 -18.20 -15.72
CA THR A 16 -6.95 -19.66 -15.86
C THR A 16 -6.69 -20.39 -14.53
N VAL A 17 -5.79 -19.91 -13.67
CA VAL A 17 -5.60 -20.47 -12.32
C VAL A 17 -6.79 -20.15 -11.41
N ALA A 18 -7.32 -18.92 -11.45
CA ALA A 18 -8.51 -18.53 -10.69
C ALA A 18 -9.74 -19.35 -11.11
N ALA A 19 -10.00 -19.50 -12.41
CA ALA A 19 -11.11 -20.29 -12.95
C ALA A 19 -11.04 -21.77 -12.56
N ARG A 20 -9.84 -22.36 -12.50
CA ARG A 20 -9.63 -23.76 -12.09
C ARG A 20 -10.03 -24.03 -10.64
N HIS A 21 -10.03 -23.02 -9.77
CA HIS A 21 -10.38 -23.17 -8.35
C HIS A 21 -11.80 -22.70 -8.00
N VAL A 22 -12.56 -22.12 -8.95
CA VAL A 22 -13.97 -21.74 -8.75
C VAL A 22 -14.85 -22.90 -8.26
N PRO A 23 -14.82 -24.11 -8.85
CA PRO A 23 -15.66 -25.21 -8.36
C PRO A 23 -15.29 -25.63 -6.93
N GLN A 24 -14.00 -25.59 -6.57
CA GLN A 24 -13.53 -25.88 -5.22
C GLN A 24 -13.96 -24.78 -4.22
N MET A 25 -13.93 -23.52 -4.64
CA MET A 25 -14.41 -22.37 -3.86
C MET A 25 -15.90 -22.50 -3.55
N LEU A 26 -16.71 -22.84 -4.56
CA LEU A 26 -18.17 -23.03 -4.41
C LEU A 26 -18.47 -24.20 -3.46
N LEU A 27 -17.79 -25.33 -3.61
CA LEU A 27 -17.92 -26.49 -2.72
C LEU A 27 -17.56 -26.17 -1.27
N VAL A 28 -16.43 -25.51 -1.03
CA VAL A 28 -15.99 -25.15 0.33
C VAL A 28 -16.92 -24.11 0.95
N THR A 29 -17.35 -23.10 0.16
CA THR A 29 -18.29 -22.08 0.65
C THR A 29 -19.66 -22.69 0.97
N ALA A 30 -20.16 -23.61 0.13
CA ALA A 30 -21.40 -24.34 0.40
C ALA A 30 -21.28 -25.19 1.68
N GLY A 31 -20.17 -25.89 1.87
CA GLY A 31 -19.92 -26.70 3.07
C GLY A 31 -19.82 -25.89 4.37
N VAL A 32 -19.24 -24.69 4.31
CA VAL A 32 -19.02 -23.86 5.50
C VAL A 32 -20.20 -22.93 5.81
N VAL A 33 -21.02 -22.58 4.81
CA VAL A 33 -22.11 -21.60 4.98
C VAL A 33 -23.49 -22.24 4.81
N LEU A 34 -23.72 -22.97 3.71
CA LEU A 34 -25.06 -23.49 3.39
C LEU A 34 -25.41 -24.71 4.23
N LEU A 35 -24.46 -25.61 4.45
CA LEU A 35 -24.68 -26.82 5.26
C LEU A 35 -25.08 -26.48 6.72
N PRO A 36 -24.32 -25.63 7.46
CA PRO A 36 -24.69 -25.19 8.81
C PRO A 36 -26.03 -24.45 8.89
N LEU A 37 -26.36 -23.66 7.86
CA LEU A 37 -27.63 -22.96 7.77
C LEU A 37 -28.79 -23.95 7.57
N MET A 38 -28.66 -24.88 6.62
CA MET A 38 -29.68 -25.89 6.36
C MET A 38 -29.89 -26.81 7.57
N THR A 39 -28.83 -27.26 8.23
CA THR A 39 -28.93 -28.06 9.47
C THR A 39 -29.67 -27.30 10.57
N SER A 40 -29.41 -26.00 10.73
CA SER A 40 -30.09 -25.20 11.75
C SER A 40 -31.57 -24.96 11.42
N LEU A 41 -31.90 -24.74 10.14
CA LEU A 41 -33.28 -24.60 9.68
C LEU A 41 -34.08 -25.89 9.81
N THR A 42 -33.49 -27.06 9.51
CA THR A 42 -34.16 -28.35 9.70
C THR A 42 -34.39 -28.65 11.17
N LEU A 43 -33.42 -28.39 12.05
CA LEU A 43 -33.59 -28.55 13.51
C LEU A 43 -34.66 -27.63 14.09
N ARG A 44 -34.86 -26.46 13.49
CA ARG A 44 -35.95 -25.56 13.86
C ARG A 44 -37.30 -26.05 13.33
N ALA A 45 -37.35 -26.55 12.10
CA ALA A 45 -38.57 -27.08 11.49
C ALA A 45 -39.08 -28.36 12.18
N THR A 46 -38.18 -29.19 12.72
CA THR A 46 -38.54 -30.38 13.50
C THR A 46 -38.90 -30.08 14.96
N GLY A 47 -38.85 -28.81 15.38
CA GLY A 47 -39.17 -28.39 16.75
C GLY A 47 -38.11 -28.71 17.80
N VAL A 48 -36.94 -29.24 17.40
CA VAL A 48 -35.82 -29.54 18.32
C VAL A 48 -35.23 -28.25 18.89
N VAL A 49 -35.20 -27.17 18.10
CA VAL A 49 -34.79 -25.84 18.55
C VAL A 49 -35.90 -24.82 18.29
N SER A 50 -36.53 -24.36 19.37
CA SER A 50 -37.62 -23.37 19.29
C SER A 50 -37.13 -21.91 19.25
N SER A 51 -35.99 -21.63 19.88
CA SER A 51 -35.44 -20.27 19.97
C SER A 51 -34.69 -19.87 18.69
N PRO A 52 -35.06 -18.74 18.05
CA PRO A 52 -34.36 -18.25 16.85
C PRO A 52 -32.90 -17.88 17.15
N TRP A 53 -32.60 -17.40 18.37
CA TRP A 53 -31.25 -17.03 18.76
C TRP A 53 -30.35 -18.26 18.96
N VAL A 54 -30.91 -19.36 19.47
CA VAL A 54 -30.18 -20.63 19.60
C VAL A 54 -29.88 -21.23 18.22
N SER A 55 -30.83 -21.13 17.28
CA SER A 55 -30.61 -21.52 15.87
C SER A 55 -29.50 -20.69 15.22
N VAL A 56 -29.46 -19.38 15.42
CA VAL A 56 -28.38 -18.51 14.93
C VAL A 56 -27.03 -18.88 15.55
N ALA A 57 -26.98 -19.06 16.87
CA ALA A 57 -25.75 -19.45 17.57
C ALA A 57 -25.22 -20.81 17.09
N LEU A 58 -26.13 -21.77 16.86
CA LEU A 58 -25.81 -23.09 16.33
C LEU A 58 -25.24 -23.02 14.91
N THR A 59 -25.84 -22.22 14.02
CA THR A 59 -25.32 -21.99 12.67
C THR A 59 -23.92 -21.41 12.71
N VAL A 60 -23.70 -20.36 13.52
CA VAL A 60 -22.38 -19.73 13.66
C VAL A 60 -21.36 -20.72 14.20
N GLY A 61 -21.71 -21.49 15.24
CA GLY A 61 -20.83 -22.51 15.84
C GLY A 61 -20.45 -23.61 14.86
N LEU A 62 -21.42 -24.15 14.12
CA LEU A 62 -21.19 -25.16 13.09
C LEU A 62 -20.32 -24.63 11.94
N SER A 63 -20.56 -23.39 11.48
CA SER A 63 -19.74 -22.73 10.47
C SER A 63 -18.30 -22.50 10.93
N LEU A 64 -18.08 -22.06 12.18
CA LEU A 64 -16.73 -21.89 12.73
C LEU A 64 -16.00 -23.22 12.86
N THR A 65 -16.69 -24.27 13.29
CA THR A 65 -16.12 -25.61 13.45
C THR A 65 -15.74 -26.22 12.11
N ALA A 66 -16.63 -26.13 11.11
CA ALA A 66 -16.37 -26.56 9.74
C ALA A 66 -15.18 -25.79 9.13
N SER A 67 -15.10 -24.48 9.37
CA SER A 67 -14.00 -23.64 8.89
C SER A 67 -12.66 -24.01 9.56
N TYR A 68 -12.66 -24.27 10.86
CA TYR A 68 -11.48 -24.71 11.62
C TYR A 68 -10.99 -26.08 11.15
N ALA A 69 -11.90 -27.06 11.02
CA ALA A 69 -11.61 -28.40 10.56
C ALA A 69 -11.07 -28.39 9.11
N GLY A 70 -11.70 -27.62 8.22
CA GLY A 70 -11.24 -27.43 6.84
C GLY A 70 -9.84 -26.83 6.78
N SER A 71 -9.56 -25.82 7.62
CA SER A 71 -8.23 -25.19 7.73
C SER A 71 -7.16 -26.15 8.26
N ALA A 72 -7.48 -26.98 9.26
CA ALA A 72 -6.56 -27.98 9.80
C ALA A 72 -6.26 -29.09 8.77
N TYR A 73 -7.29 -29.58 8.09
CA TYR A 73 -7.16 -30.57 7.02
C TYR A 73 -6.34 -30.05 5.84
N TRP A 74 -6.59 -28.80 5.43
CA TRP A 74 -5.89 -28.15 4.32
C TRP A 74 -4.40 -27.90 4.63
N ARG A 75 -4.07 -27.52 5.87
CA ARG A 75 -2.67 -27.38 6.33
C ARG A 75 -1.89 -28.69 6.30
N LYS A 76 -2.53 -29.81 6.61
CA LYS A 76 -1.88 -31.13 6.63
C LYS A 76 -1.56 -31.66 5.22
N ARG A 77 -2.21 -31.14 4.17
CA ARG A 77 -2.07 -31.60 2.79
C ARG A 77 -1.14 -30.78 1.89
N ARG A 78 -0.65 -29.60 2.30
CA ARG A 78 0.20 -28.76 1.44
C ARG A 78 1.62 -28.58 2.00
N GLY A 79 2.59 -29.03 1.22
CA GLY A 79 4.02 -28.82 1.46
C GLY A 79 4.57 -27.49 0.93
N GLU A 80 3.95 -26.85 -0.06
CA GLU A 80 4.47 -25.60 -0.65
C GLU A 80 3.30 -24.66 -0.99
N GLY A 81 3.38 -23.42 -0.51
CA GLY A 81 2.25 -22.52 -0.37
C GLY A 81 1.96 -21.67 -1.60
N GLU A 82 0.67 -21.54 -1.95
CA GLU A 82 0.17 -20.40 -2.74
C GLU A 82 -1.26 -19.93 -2.36
N LEU A 83 -2.04 -20.69 -1.55
CA LEU A 83 -3.37 -20.23 -1.08
C LEU A 83 -3.68 -20.69 0.35
N LEU A 84 -4.12 -19.76 1.20
CA LEU A 84 -4.65 -20.03 2.56
C LEU A 84 -6.09 -20.56 2.46
N PHE A 85 -6.54 -21.40 3.40
CA PHE A 85 -7.93 -21.91 3.40
C PHE A 85 -8.98 -20.78 3.45
N SER A 86 -8.69 -19.69 4.15
CA SER A 86 -9.52 -18.49 4.16
C SER A 86 -9.66 -17.81 2.80
N GLU A 87 -8.76 -18.08 1.85
CA GLU A 87 -8.80 -17.56 0.49
C GLU A 87 -9.70 -18.39 -0.45
N LEU A 88 -10.10 -19.60 -0.02
CA LEU A 88 -11.10 -20.42 -0.70
C LEU A 88 -12.54 -20.04 -0.32
N LEU A 89 -12.72 -19.26 0.75
CA LEU A 89 -14.02 -18.68 1.07
C LEU A 89 -14.28 -17.52 0.11
N ILE A 90 -15.55 -17.36 -0.30
CA ILE A 90 -15.99 -16.29 -1.19
C ILE A 90 -15.53 -14.89 -0.74
N TRP A 91 -15.34 -14.67 0.56
CA TRP A 91 -14.82 -13.42 1.11
C TRP A 91 -13.32 -13.21 0.88
N GLY A 92 -12.53 -14.28 0.91
CA GLY A 92 -11.13 -14.25 0.50
C GLY A 92 -10.99 -13.94 -0.98
N TRP A 93 -11.87 -14.49 -1.81
CA TRP A 93 -11.93 -14.19 -3.24
C TRP A 93 -12.42 -12.76 -3.53
N ILE A 94 -13.45 -12.26 -2.84
CA ILE A 94 -13.89 -10.86 -2.95
C ILE A 94 -12.79 -9.89 -2.49
N ARG A 95 -12.05 -10.23 -1.43
CA ARG A 95 -10.88 -9.46 -0.98
C ARG A 95 -9.78 -9.45 -2.03
N ARG A 96 -9.50 -10.60 -2.66
CA ARG A 96 -8.53 -10.72 -3.76
C ARG A 96 -8.97 -9.96 -5.00
N TRP A 97 -10.23 -10.05 -5.39
CA TRP A 97 -10.80 -9.28 -6.49
C TRP A 97 -10.77 -7.76 -6.22
N ARG A 98 -10.97 -7.33 -4.96
CA ARG A 98 -10.70 -5.94 -4.53
C ARG A 98 -9.21 -5.58 -4.63
N GLN A 99 -8.28 -6.49 -4.31
CA GLN A 99 -6.84 -6.27 -4.48
C GLN A 99 -6.38 -6.31 -5.95
N GLU A 100 -7.07 -7.05 -6.82
CA GLU A 100 -6.80 -7.07 -8.26
C GLU A 100 -7.22 -5.76 -8.92
N ARG A 101 -8.30 -5.12 -8.44
CA ARG A 101 -8.64 -3.73 -8.80
C ARG A 101 -7.57 -2.71 -8.37
N GLU A 102 -6.69 -3.07 -7.44
CA GLU A 102 -5.53 -2.28 -7.04
C GLU A 102 -4.35 -2.38 -8.01
N VAL A 103 -4.28 -3.41 -8.86
CA VAL A 103 -3.23 -3.57 -9.89
C VAL A 103 -3.40 -2.55 -11.03
N ALA A 104 -4.59 -1.96 -11.19
CA ALA A 104 -4.79 -0.79 -12.05
C ALA A 104 -3.95 0.42 -11.60
N ASN A 105 -3.64 0.52 -10.29
CA ASN A 105 -2.74 1.54 -9.78
C ASN A 105 -1.28 1.22 -10.12
N ALA A 106 -0.87 -0.05 -10.15
CA ALA A 106 0.51 -0.40 -10.52
C ALA A 106 0.82 0.00 -11.97
N THR A 107 -0.11 -0.23 -12.91
CA THR A 107 0.04 0.24 -14.29
C THR A 107 0.02 1.76 -14.40
N GLY A 108 -0.88 2.47 -13.69
CA GLY A 108 -0.90 3.93 -13.68
C GLY A 108 0.33 4.56 -13.03
N LEU A 109 0.86 3.95 -11.96
CA LEU A 109 2.08 4.40 -11.27
C LEU A 109 3.35 4.10 -12.08
N LEU A 110 3.39 2.97 -12.78
CA LEU A 110 4.46 2.64 -13.73
C LEU A 110 4.38 3.54 -14.98
N GLU A 111 3.20 3.85 -15.47
CA GLU A 111 2.99 4.83 -16.55
C GLU A 111 3.38 6.24 -16.10
N LEU A 112 3.03 6.68 -14.89
CA LEU A 112 3.48 7.97 -14.34
C LEU A 112 4.99 7.98 -14.14
N GLY A 113 5.59 6.91 -13.60
CA GLY A 113 7.04 6.81 -13.39
C GLY A 113 7.86 6.63 -14.67
N THR A 114 7.28 6.04 -15.73
CA THR A 114 7.91 5.93 -17.05
C THR A 114 7.63 7.16 -17.92
N SER A 115 6.49 7.81 -17.77
CA SER A 115 6.16 9.09 -18.42
C SER A 115 6.97 10.21 -17.81
N ALA A 116 7.14 10.26 -16.48
CA ALA A 116 8.03 11.21 -15.82
C ALA A 116 9.50 11.01 -16.23
N ARG A 117 9.95 9.76 -16.37
CA ARG A 117 11.28 9.45 -16.91
C ARG A 117 11.43 9.85 -18.38
N ARG A 118 10.40 9.65 -19.22
CA ARG A 118 10.38 10.06 -20.63
C ARG A 118 10.28 11.59 -20.80
N ALA A 119 9.58 12.27 -19.89
CA ALA A 119 9.42 13.72 -19.89
C ALA A 119 10.70 14.49 -19.48
N ARG A 120 11.79 13.79 -19.11
CA ARG A 120 13.12 14.39 -18.93
C ARG A 120 13.63 15.19 -20.15
N ALA A 121 13.03 15.00 -21.33
CA ALA A 121 13.46 15.62 -22.57
C ALA A 121 12.52 16.72 -23.11
N ALA A 122 11.38 17.01 -22.48
CA ALA A 122 10.41 17.97 -22.99
C ALA A 122 10.02 19.00 -21.93
N THR A 123 10.18 20.28 -22.26
CA THR A 123 9.60 21.39 -21.47
C THR A 123 8.09 21.23 -21.48
N LEU A 124 7.51 20.76 -20.38
CA LEU A 124 6.06 20.62 -20.25
C LEU A 124 5.41 22.00 -20.24
N SER A 125 4.26 22.13 -20.93
CA SER A 125 3.45 23.35 -20.83
C SER A 125 3.04 23.60 -19.37
N PRO A 126 2.78 24.86 -18.96
CA PRO A 126 2.30 25.16 -17.61
C PRO A 126 1.11 24.30 -17.17
N GLU A 127 0.16 24.06 -18.07
CA GLU A 127 -1.06 23.28 -17.81
C GLU A 127 -0.73 21.80 -17.56
N ARG A 128 0.21 21.24 -18.34
CA ARG A 128 0.69 19.86 -18.19
C ARG A 128 1.50 19.66 -16.92
N ARG A 129 2.24 20.66 -16.47
CA ARG A 129 2.92 20.62 -15.17
C ARG A 129 1.91 20.58 -14.02
N GLU A 130 0.88 21.40 -14.09
CA GLU A 130 -0.16 21.44 -13.06
C GLU A 130 -0.97 20.13 -13.03
N GLU A 131 -1.31 19.58 -14.20
CA GLU A 131 -1.96 18.27 -14.32
C GLU A 131 -1.10 17.15 -13.74
N LEU A 132 0.20 17.12 -14.05
CA LEU A 132 1.13 16.14 -13.49
C LEU A 132 1.22 16.26 -11.97
N LEU A 133 1.37 17.48 -11.44
CA LEU A 133 1.41 17.71 -9.99
C LEU A 133 0.13 17.21 -9.32
N ARG A 134 -1.04 17.51 -9.90
CA ARG A 134 -2.34 17.02 -9.39
C ARG A 134 -2.43 15.49 -9.44
N ALA A 135 -1.97 14.88 -10.53
CA ALA A 135 -1.98 13.43 -10.69
C ALA A 135 -1.07 12.74 -9.66
N LEU A 136 0.14 13.24 -9.46
CA LEU A 136 1.09 12.75 -8.47
C LEU A 136 0.57 12.91 -7.05
N ALA A 137 0.04 14.09 -6.71
CA ALA A 137 -0.55 14.36 -5.41
C ALA A 137 -1.74 13.43 -5.13
N LYS A 138 -2.63 13.23 -6.11
CA LYS A 138 -3.79 12.32 -5.98
C LYS A 138 -3.38 10.85 -5.86
N ALA A 139 -2.34 10.43 -6.58
CA ALA A 139 -1.80 9.08 -6.50
C ALA A 139 -1.20 8.83 -5.10
N LEU A 140 -0.38 9.76 -4.61
CA LEU A 140 0.16 9.71 -3.26
C LEU A 140 -0.96 9.74 -2.22
N GLU A 141 -1.94 10.62 -2.38
CA GLU A 141 -3.09 10.76 -1.50
C GLU A 141 -3.87 9.44 -1.37
N ARG A 142 -4.11 8.73 -2.47
CA ARG A 142 -4.77 7.40 -2.43
C ARG A 142 -3.97 6.39 -1.62
N GLN A 143 -2.65 6.41 -1.72
CA GLN A 143 -1.75 5.59 -0.90
C GLN A 143 -1.71 6.08 0.56
N ASP A 144 -1.85 7.39 0.79
CA ASP A 144 -1.84 8.09 2.08
C ASP A 144 -3.22 8.09 2.78
N VAL A 145 -4.32 7.71 2.12
CA VAL A 145 -5.60 7.41 2.79
C VAL A 145 -5.40 6.30 3.83
N TYR A 146 -4.48 5.38 3.56
CA TYR A 146 -4.03 4.39 4.52
C TYR A 146 -3.20 4.98 5.69
N LEU A 147 -2.60 6.16 5.51
CA LEU A 147 -1.76 6.91 6.45
C LEU A 147 -2.48 8.16 7.03
N ASN A 148 -3.81 8.20 6.94
CA ASN A 148 -4.68 9.26 7.48
C ASN A 148 -4.53 10.65 6.83
N GLY A 149 -4.09 10.77 5.58
CA GLY A 149 -3.98 12.06 4.89
C GLY A 149 -2.85 12.95 5.44
N HIS A 150 -1.71 12.33 5.74
CA HIS A 150 -0.50 12.97 6.24
C HIS A 150 -0.02 14.10 5.32
N SER A 151 0.05 13.85 4.02
CA SER A 151 0.60 14.77 3.02
C SER A 151 -0.19 16.08 2.97
N ARG A 152 -1.52 16.01 3.07
CA ARG A 152 -2.38 17.20 3.16
C ARG A 152 -2.10 18.03 4.42
N ARG A 153 -1.89 17.37 5.57
CA ARG A 153 -1.56 18.09 6.82
C ARG A 153 -0.18 18.74 6.72
N VAL A 154 0.82 18.02 6.24
CA VAL A 154 2.19 18.55 6.07
C VAL A 154 2.17 19.76 5.13
N ALA A 155 1.49 19.67 3.98
CA ALA A 155 1.37 20.79 3.05
C ALA A 155 0.70 22.01 3.69
N ARG A 156 -0.37 21.82 4.47
CA ARG A 156 -1.03 22.90 5.21
C ARG A 156 -0.09 23.54 6.24
N HIS A 157 0.59 22.74 7.06
CA HIS A 157 1.50 23.24 8.09
C HIS A 157 2.70 23.97 7.45
N ALA A 158 3.31 23.40 6.42
CA ALA A 158 4.41 24.04 5.68
C ALA A 158 4.00 25.39 5.07
N THR A 159 2.78 25.48 4.51
CA THR A 159 2.23 26.74 3.98
C THR A 159 2.05 27.78 5.08
N MET A 160 1.51 27.40 6.24
CA MET A 160 1.33 28.32 7.37
C MET A 160 2.67 28.83 7.89
N ILE A 161 3.67 27.96 8.01
CA ILE A 161 5.03 28.34 8.43
C ILE A 161 5.66 29.28 7.42
N ALA A 162 5.62 28.95 6.12
CA ALA A 162 6.18 29.79 5.06
C ALA A 162 5.58 31.20 5.03
N ARG A 163 4.26 31.31 5.22
CA ARG A 163 3.57 32.60 5.34
C ARG A 163 3.95 33.35 6.61
N GLY A 164 4.04 32.65 7.76
CA GLY A 164 4.47 33.23 9.03
C GLY A 164 5.90 33.77 8.99
N LEU A 165 6.76 33.22 8.14
CA LEU A 165 8.12 33.69 7.89
C LEU A 165 8.19 34.86 6.88
N GLY A 166 7.07 35.30 6.31
CA GLY A 166 7.05 36.39 5.34
C GLY A 166 7.66 36.04 3.98
N LEU A 167 7.70 34.75 3.61
CA LEU A 167 8.25 34.34 2.32
C LEU A 167 7.39 34.87 1.14
N PRO A 168 8.00 35.13 -0.03
CA PRO A 168 7.28 35.49 -1.25
C PRO A 168 6.19 34.48 -1.60
N ASN A 169 5.09 34.95 -2.20
CA ASN A 169 3.94 34.08 -2.52
C ASN A 169 4.33 32.91 -3.44
N ASP A 170 5.25 33.12 -4.37
CA ASP A 170 5.74 32.07 -5.27
C ASP A 170 6.46 30.96 -4.50
N ASP A 171 7.25 31.31 -3.48
CA ASP A 171 7.89 30.34 -2.60
C ASP A 171 6.87 29.60 -1.72
N VAL A 172 5.84 30.30 -1.24
CA VAL A 172 4.74 29.67 -0.49
C VAL A 172 4.02 28.63 -1.36
N VAL A 173 3.71 28.97 -2.61
CA VAL A 173 3.08 28.05 -3.56
C VAL A 173 3.98 26.85 -3.84
N ARG A 174 5.29 27.09 -4.06
CA ARG A 174 6.29 26.03 -4.26
C ARG A 174 6.39 25.09 -3.06
N ILE A 175 6.51 25.63 -1.85
CA ILE A 175 6.59 24.85 -0.61
C ILE A 175 5.34 24.01 -0.42
N ARG A 176 4.15 24.58 -0.68
CA ARG A 176 2.89 23.84 -0.63
C ARG A 176 2.88 22.67 -1.62
N ALA A 177 3.30 22.91 -2.86
CA ALA A 177 3.37 21.89 -3.89
C ALA A 177 4.37 20.78 -3.51
N ALA A 178 5.59 21.14 -3.12
CA ALA A 178 6.63 20.20 -2.70
C ALA A 178 6.19 19.34 -1.51
N ALA A 179 5.57 19.97 -0.50
CA ALA A 179 5.07 19.27 0.68
C ALA A 179 3.92 18.30 0.34
N ALA A 180 3.08 18.62 -0.66
CA ALA A 180 2.00 17.75 -1.09
C ALA A 180 2.50 16.46 -1.78
N VAL A 181 3.72 16.48 -2.33
CA VAL A 181 4.31 15.34 -3.06
C VAL A 181 5.64 14.85 -2.46
N HIS A 182 6.01 15.28 -1.25
CA HIS A 182 7.31 14.95 -0.65
C HIS A 182 7.58 13.44 -0.57
N ASP A 183 6.53 12.68 -0.29
CA ASP A 183 6.56 11.22 -0.13
C ASP A 183 6.23 10.45 -1.41
N VAL A 184 6.14 11.11 -2.59
CA VAL A 184 5.66 10.51 -3.84
C VAL A 184 6.48 9.30 -4.29
N GLY A 185 7.76 9.23 -3.92
CA GLY A 185 8.60 8.06 -4.22
C GLY A 185 8.16 6.77 -3.51
N LYS A 186 7.33 6.85 -2.46
CA LYS A 186 6.72 5.68 -1.82
C LYS A 186 5.81 4.91 -2.77
N LEU A 187 5.34 5.54 -3.86
CA LEU A 187 4.57 4.87 -4.91
C LEU A 187 5.37 3.77 -5.63
N LEU A 188 6.71 3.84 -5.60
CA LEU A 188 7.60 2.84 -6.22
C LEU A 188 8.07 1.76 -5.23
N MET A 189 7.68 1.84 -3.95
CA MET A 189 8.10 0.88 -2.94
C MET A 189 7.22 -0.38 -2.93
N PRO A 190 7.78 -1.56 -2.63
CA PRO A 190 6.99 -2.77 -2.45
C PRO A 190 5.96 -2.63 -1.32
N LYS A 191 4.71 -3.01 -1.59
CA LYS A 191 3.63 -3.00 -0.58
C LYS A 191 3.96 -3.86 0.64
N THR A 192 4.67 -4.95 0.46
CA THR A 192 5.10 -5.84 1.56
C THR A 192 5.98 -5.13 2.58
N ILE A 193 6.76 -4.12 2.16
CA ILE A 193 7.58 -3.29 3.06
C ILE A 193 6.76 -2.13 3.59
N LEU A 194 5.99 -1.47 2.73
CA LEU A 194 5.18 -0.30 3.09
C LEU A 194 4.10 -0.63 4.14
N ASP A 195 3.43 -1.77 4.00
CA ASP A 195 2.32 -2.18 4.87
C ASP A 195 2.75 -3.09 6.03
N LYS A 196 4.06 -3.34 6.17
CA LYS A 196 4.59 -4.30 7.14
C LYS A 196 4.17 -3.94 8.57
N PRO A 197 3.49 -4.82 9.29
CA PRO A 197 3.22 -4.60 10.70
C PRO A 197 4.51 -4.86 11.50
N GLY A 198 5.04 -3.83 12.14
CA GLY A 198 6.19 -3.96 13.06
C GLY A 198 7.45 -3.25 12.57
N ARG A 199 8.60 -3.68 13.09
CA ARG A 199 9.90 -3.08 12.73
C ARG A 199 10.38 -3.59 11.38
N LEU A 200 11.01 -2.70 10.62
CA LEU A 200 11.69 -3.05 9.38
C LEU A 200 13.06 -3.66 9.68
N THR A 201 13.49 -4.59 8.83
CA THR A 201 14.89 -5.03 8.81
C THR A 201 15.78 -3.94 8.24
N GLU A 202 17.09 -4.04 8.42
CA GLU A 202 18.04 -3.07 7.86
C GLU A 202 17.96 -2.98 6.33
N ALA A 203 17.82 -4.13 5.65
CA ALA A 203 17.66 -4.19 4.19
C ALA A 203 16.34 -3.55 3.73
N GLU A 204 15.23 -3.81 4.44
CA GLU A 204 13.94 -3.18 4.15
C GLU A 204 13.99 -1.67 4.39
N PHE A 205 14.67 -1.25 5.46
CA PHE A 205 14.86 0.15 5.78
C PHE A 205 15.66 0.86 4.68
N ASP A 206 16.72 0.25 4.15
CA ASP A 206 17.48 0.79 3.03
C ASP A 206 16.65 0.97 1.75
N VAL A 207 15.65 0.11 1.51
CA VAL A 207 14.65 0.33 0.45
C VAL A 207 13.80 1.57 0.73
N VAL A 208 13.32 1.74 1.97
CA VAL A 208 12.55 2.93 2.37
C VAL A 208 13.37 4.20 2.16
N LYS A 209 14.66 4.22 2.48
CA LYS A 209 15.52 5.41 2.33
C LYS A 209 15.61 5.94 0.91
N ARG A 210 15.24 5.15 -0.10
CA ARG A 210 15.30 5.56 -1.50
C ARG A 210 14.15 6.47 -1.92
N HIS A 211 13.01 6.46 -1.20
CA HIS A 211 11.83 7.23 -1.61
C HIS A 211 12.05 8.74 -1.83
N PRO A 212 12.96 9.46 -1.15
CA PRO A 212 13.18 10.87 -1.43
C PRO A 212 13.90 11.07 -2.78
N VAL A 213 14.85 10.17 -3.09
CA VAL A 213 15.57 10.19 -4.37
C VAL A 213 14.65 9.80 -5.51
N ASP A 214 13.93 8.68 -5.35
CA ASP A 214 12.98 8.18 -6.33
C ASP A 214 11.85 9.22 -6.56
N GLY A 215 11.37 9.86 -5.48
CA GLY A 215 10.37 10.92 -5.55
C GLY A 215 10.87 12.18 -6.26
N ALA A 216 12.13 12.58 -6.01
CA ALA A 216 12.75 13.69 -6.72
C ALA A 216 12.81 13.42 -8.23
N GLU A 217 13.16 12.20 -8.64
CA GLU A 217 13.15 11.84 -10.07
C GLU A 217 11.77 11.94 -10.71
N MET A 218 10.71 11.64 -9.96
CA MET A 218 9.32 11.73 -10.44
C MET A 218 8.84 13.16 -10.65
N VAL A 219 9.37 14.13 -9.89
CA VAL A 219 8.93 15.53 -9.93
C VAL A 219 9.79 16.43 -10.83
N VAL A 220 10.95 15.95 -11.31
CA VAL A 220 11.81 16.69 -12.27
C VAL A 220 11.03 17.31 -13.44
N PRO A 221 10.06 16.61 -14.09
CA PRO A 221 9.32 17.18 -15.23
C PRO A 221 8.45 18.39 -14.87
N LEU A 222 8.18 18.65 -13.58
CA LEU A 222 7.50 19.88 -13.14
C LEU A 222 8.33 21.14 -13.43
N GLY A 223 9.62 21.00 -13.75
CA GLY A 223 10.47 22.11 -14.17
C GLY A 223 10.76 23.12 -13.05
N ASP A 224 10.59 22.71 -11.79
CA ASP A 224 10.94 23.51 -10.61
C ASP A 224 12.09 22.80 -9.85
N PRO A 225 13.34 23.26 -10.02
CA PRO A 225 14.51 22.67 -9.37
C PRO A 225 14.44 22.76 -7.83
N GLU A 226 13.85 23.83 -7.30
CA GLU A 226 13.75 24.03 -5.85
C GLU A 226 12.69 23.11 -5.25
N LEU A 227 11.55 22.92 -5.93
CA LEU A 227 10.57 21.90 -5.55
C LEU A 227 11.22 20.50 -5.52
N THR A 228 11.98 20.17 -6.57
CA THR A 228 12.70 18.90 -6.68
C THR A 228 13.69 18.73 -5.53
N ARG A 229 14.41 19.80 -5.16
CA ARG A 229 15.34 19.83 -4.03
C ARG A 229 14.63 19.59 -2.70
N ILE A 230 13.49 20.22 -2.46
CA ILE A 230 12.68 20.01 -1.25
C ILE A 230 12.24 18.55 -1.14
N VAL A 231 11.69 17.98 -2.23
CA VAL A 231 11.27 16.57 -2.27
C VAL A 231 12.45 15.63 -2.02
N ARG A 232 13.63 15.92 -2.56
CA ARG A 232 14.82 15.07 -2.35
C ARG A 232 15.32 15.08 -0.90
N HIS A 233 15.27 16.23 -0.24
CA HIS A 233 15.98 16.47 1.02
C HIS A 233 15.07 16.56 2.24
N HIS A 234 13.80 16.17 2.14
CA HIS A 234 12.84 16.34 3.24
C HIS A 234 13.12 15.46 4.49
N HIS A 235 14.03 14.46 4.40
CA HIS A 235 14.55 13.71 5.56
C HIS A 235 15.94 14.17 6.01
N GLU A 236 16.43 15.30 5.48
CA GLU A 236 17.71 15.86 5.91
C GLU A 236 17.58 16.51 7.28
N ARG A 237 18.66 16.41 8.06
CA ARG A 237 18.77 17.07 9.36
C ARG A 237 19.81 18.18 9.27
N LEU A 238 19.56 19.27 9.98
CA LEU A 238 20.48 20.42 10.04
C LEU A 238 21.84 20.06 10.64
N ASP A 239 21.90 19.03 11.49
CA ASP A 239 23.12 18.46 12.08
C ASP A 239 23.88 17.49 11.15
N GLY A 240 23.37 17.26 9.93
CA GLY A 240 23.98 16.36 8.95
C GLY A 240 23.75 14.87 9.21
N ALA A 241 22.96 14.48 10.22
CA ALA A 241 22.60 13.09 10.47
C ALA A 241 21.37 12.62 9.66
N GLY A 242 21.03 13.35 8.60
CA GLY A 242 19.91 13.08 7.70
C GLY A 242 20.09 11.81 6.86
N CYS A 243 19.02 11.41 6.19
CA CYS A 243 18.93 10.12 5.52
C CYS A 243 19.45 10.09 4.06
N ASP A 244 19.85 11.21 3.48
CA ASP A 244 20.32 11.26 2.08
C ASP A 244 21.82 10.97 1.97
N ARG A 245 22.20 10.09 1.05
CA ARG A 245 23.59 9.72 0.77
C ARG A 245 24.36 10.80 -0.02
N SER A 246 23.69 11.86 -0.49
CA SER A 246 24.28 12.85 -1.40
C SER A 246 25.31 13.81 -0.76
N ARG A 247 25.35 13.96 0.58
CA ARG A 247 26.32 14.83 1.27
C ARG A 247 27.62 14.17 1.73
N ARG A 248 27.87 12.91 1.38
CA ARG A 248 29.03 12.12 1.89
C ARG A 248 30.42 12.51 1.36
N ARG A 249 30.59 13.64 0.66
CA ARG A 249 31.86 13.97 -0.03
C ARG A 249 32.62 15.19 0.49
N ARG A 250 32.30 15.71 1.67
CA ARG A 250 33.14 16.71 2.37
C ARG A 250 33.03 16.58 3.90
N ARG A 251 33.67 15.57 4.48
CA ARG A 251 34.39 15.62 5.78
C ARG A 251 34.84 14.21 6.15
N SER A 252 36.14 14.10 6.37
CA SER A 252 36.88 12.90 6.77
C SER A 252 36.44 12.37 8.15
N SER A 253 36.60 11.05 8.30
CA SER A 253 36.82 10.34 9.56
C SER A 253 35.86 10.62 10.73
N SER A 254 34.63 10.07 10.67
CA SER A 254 34.12 9.28 11.79
C SER A 254 33.00 8.38 11.30
N ARG A 255 33.12 7.06 11.52
CA ARG A 255 32.06 6.08 11.30
C ARG A 255 31.02 6.22 12.42
N ARG A 256 30.34 7.36 12.54
CA ARG A 256 29.16 7.44 13.39
C ARG A 256 28.01 6.78 12.64
N ALA A 257 27.64 5.61 13.16
CA ALA A 257 26.51 4.83 12.75
C ALA A 257 25.25 5.71 12.65
N CYS A 258 24.44 5.40 11.64
CA CYS A 258 23.11 5.94 11.43
C CYS A 258 22.17 5.51 12.58
N ASN A 259 22.34 6.07 13.78
CA ASN A 259 21.46 5.83 14.93
C ASN A 259 20.31 6.84 14.99
N GLY A 260 19.76 7.18 13.83
CA GLY A 260 18.55 7.99 13.69
C GLY A 260 17.41 7.14 13.19
N ALA A 261 17.00 6.14 13.97
CA ALA A 261 15.69 5.53 13.75
C ALA A 261 14.64 6.65 13.83
N PRO A 262 13.68 6.76 12.89
CA PRO A 262 12.41 7.36 13.25
C PRO A 262 11.79 6.41 14.26
N GLU A 263 11.94 6.72 15.55
CA GLU A 263 11.38 5.93 16.63
C GLU A 263 9.84 5.83 16.56
N ARG A 264 9.22 6.53 15.60
CA ARG A 264 7.82 6.39 15.23
C ARG A 264 7.62 6.60 13.72
N TRP A 265 7.84 5.55 12.93
CA TRP A 265 6.84 5.25 11.90
C TRP A 265 5.47 5.23 12.60
N PRO A 266 4.38 5.80 12.01
CA PRO A 266 3.13 5.96 12.74
C PRO A 266 2.72 4.60 13.29
N ARG A 267 2.87 4.44 14.61
CA ARG A 267 2.46 3.24 15.29
C ARG A 267 0.98 3.13 14.99
N ARG A 268 0.56 2.05 14.33
CA ARG A 268 -0.85 1.64 14.28
C ARG A 268 -1.35 1.77 15.71
N HIS A 269 -2.20 2.75 15.96
CA HIS A 269 -2.90 2.84 17.23
C HIS A 269 -3.68 1.55 17.36
N ARG A 270 -3.24 0.69 18.28
CA ARG A 270 -4.11 -0.33 18.86
C ARG A 270 -5.33 0.44 19.34
N ARG A 271 -6.51 0.14 18.78
CA ARG A 271 -7.74 0.37 19.54
C ARG A 271 -7.57 -0.45 20.82
N PRO A 272 -7.74 0.12 22.02
CA PRO A 272 -7.88 -0.72 23.19
C PRO A 272 -9.10 -1.64 22.96
N PRO A 273 -9.05 -2.89 23.43
CA PRO A 273 -10.25 -3.74 23.45
C PRO A 273 -11.36 -3.05 24.27
N PRO A 274 -12.63 -3.40 24.00
CA PRO A 274 -13.77 -2.81 24.70
C PRO A 274 -13.69 -2.96 26.22
#